data_AF-A0A0D7B6T1-F1
#
_entry.id   AF-A0A0D7B6T1-F1
#
_cell.length_a   1.000
_cell.length_b   1.000
_cell.length_c   1.000
_cell.angle_alpha   90.00
_cell.angle_beta   90.00
_cell.angle_gamma   90.00
#
_symmetry.space_group_name_H-M   'P 1'
#
loop_
_entity.id
_entity.type
_entity.pdbx_description
1 polymer ?
#
loop_
_entity_poly.entity_id
_entity_poly.type
_entity_poly.pdbx_seq_one_letter_code
_entity_poly.pdbx_strand_id
1 'polypeptide(L)'
;MDEPTQPRHYTSPSSTSRKEVPAYFVRRAPQAPPSDEEDELTEEPPAANATDQEKIEYKRRQNTLAARRSRKRKMQYTNNLQETVERLMIEKEVWKTRALTLRQLLQSHGVACPDFPE
;
A
#
# COMPACT_ATOMS: atom_id res chain seq x y z
N MET A 1 4.23 -23.45 8.81
CA MET A 1 5.22 -22.35 8.86
C MET A 1 6.30 -22.72 9.87
N ASP A 2 6.87 -23.92 9.76
CA ASP A 2 7.91 -24.44 10.66
C ASP A 2 9.06 -24.95 9.81
N GLU A 3 9.82 -24.03 9.25
CA GLU A 3 11.12 -24.35 8.66
C GLU A 3 12.22 -23.85 9.60
N PRO A 4 13.19 -24.70 9.99
CA PRO A 4 14.26 -24.32 10.90
C PRO A 4 15.20 -23.32 10.19
N THR A 5 15.29 -22.11 10.74
CA THR A 5 16.22 -21.10 10.21
C THR A 5 17.64 -21.38 10.68
N GLN A 6 18.58 -21.42 9.75
CA GLN A 6 19.99 -21.62 10.07
C GLN A 6 20.58 -20.40 10.79
N PRO A 7 21.36 -20.61 11.88
CA PRO A 7 22.05 -19.52 12.54
C PRO A 7 23.17 -18.97 11.65
N ARG A 8 23.24 -17.65 11.53
CA ARG A 8 24.28 -16.95 10.78
C ARG A 8 25.33 -16.37 11.73
N HIS A 9 26.58 -16.80 11.59
CA HIS A 9 27.72 -16.17 12.25
C HIS A 9 28.32 -15.09 11.33
N TYR A 10 28.25 -13.84 11.74
CA TYR A 10 28.94 -12.73 11.07
C TYR A 10 30.24 -12.42 11.82
N THR A 11 31.35 -12.30 11.10
CA THR A 11 32.68 -11.98 11.65
C THR A 11 32.86 -10.49 11.94
N SER A 12 32.08 -9.63 11.28
CA SER A 12 31.99 -8.19 11.56
C SER A 12 30.56 -7.85 12.00
N PRO A 13 30.34 -6.79 12.81
CA PRO A 13 29.00 -6.31 13.08
C PRO A 13 28.28 -6.06 11.76
N SER A 14 27.10 -6.67 11.59
CA SER A 14 26.32 -6.55 10.36
C SER A 14 26.16 -5.06 10.00
N SER A 15 26.31 -4.71 8.72
CA SER A 15 26.03 -3.36 8.25
C SER A 15 24.58 -2.93 8.56
N THR A 16 23.69 -3.89 8.77
CA THR A 16 22.28 -3.71 9.19
C THR A 16 22.06 -3.89 10.69
N SER A 17 23.13 -4.12 11.47
CA SER A 17 23.05 -4.20 12.93
C SER A 17 22.50 -2.89 13.50
N ARG A 18 21.64 -2.99 14.52
CA ARG A 18 21.08 -1.83 15.23
C ARG A 18 22.21 -1.07 15.92
N LYS A 19 22.73 -0.04 15.26
CA LYS A 19 23.60 0.96 15.89
C LYS A 19 22.75 1.77 16.88
N GLU A 20 23.27 1.99 18.08
CA GLU A 20 22.58 2.74 19.14
C GLU A 20 22.22 4.15 18.68
N VAL A 21 23.12 4.81 17.94
CA VAL A 21 22.90 6.14 17.36
C VAL A 21 23.27 6.12 15.86
N PRO A 22 22.29 6.24 14.95
CA PRO A 22 22.57 6.32 13.53
C PRO A 22 23.32 7.61 13.16
N ALA A 23 24.35 7.50 12.31
CA ALA A 23 25.23 8.62 11.93
C ALA A 23 24.52 9.84 11.30
N TYR A 24 23.31 9.67 10.77
CA TYR A 24 22.51 10.76 10.22
C TYR A 24 21.93 11.70 11.29
N PHE A 25 21.86 11.28 12.56
CA PHE A 25 21.41 12.16 13.66
C PHE A 25 22.39 13.30 13.94
N VAL A 26 23.68 13.09 13.68
CA VAL A 26 24.75 14.08 13.90
C VAL A 26 24.68 15.26 12.92
N ARG A 27 23.94 15.14 11.80
CA ARG A 27 24.00 16.10 10.68
C ARG A 27 22.67 16.82 10.33
N ARG A 28 21.64 16.80 11.18
CA ARG A 28 20.28 17.00 10.66
C ARG A 28 19.91 18.46 10.29
N ALA A 29 19.45 18.62 9.05
CA ALA A 29 18.72 19.75 8.45
C ALA A 29 17.19 19.67 8.76
N PRO A 30 16.37 20.70 8.42
CA PRO A 30 15.04 20.92 9.01
C PRO A 30 13.95 19.91 8.56
N GLN A 31 12.93 19.79 9.40
CA GLN A 31 11.82 18.82 9.28
C GLN A 31 10.84 19.16 8.15
N ALA A 32 10.24 18.12 7.55
CA ALA A 32 9.06 18.24 6.69
C ALA A 32 7.77 18.37 7.55
N PRO A 33 6.74 19.08 7.06
CA PRO A 33 5.52 19.34 7.83
C PRO A 33 4.70 18.07 8.11
N PRO A 34 3.92 18.06 9.20
CA PRO A 34 3.03 16.95 9.56
C PRO A 34 1.94 16.77 8.50
N SER A 35 1.54 15.52 8.29
CA SER A 35 0.46 15.14 7.37
C SER A 35 -0.87 15.02 8.14
N ASP A 36 -1.93 15.49 7.50
CA ASP A 36 -3.28 15.81 8.01
C ASP A 36 -4.14 14.64 8.54
N GLU A 37 -3.55 13.51 8.93
CA GLU A 37 -4.27 12.40 9.58
C GLU A 37 -3.75 12.26 11.02
N GLU A 38 -4.30 13.09 11.91
CA GLU A 38 -3.90 13.27 13.32
C GLU A 38 -4.23 12.06 14.24
N ASP A 39 -4.88 11.02 13.74
CA ASP A 39 -5.56 10.03 14.61
C ASP A 39 -4.67 8.88 15.14
N GLU A 40 -3.35 8.93 14.93
CA GLU A 40 -2.46 7.83 15.40
C GLU A 40 -1.23 8.31 16.18
N LEU A 41 -1.01 9.61 16.33
CA LEU A 41 0.08 10.13 17.14
C LEU A 41 -0.35 11.35 17.94
N THR A 42 -0.89 11.08 19.12
CA THR A 42 -1.10 12.08 20.19
C THR A 42 0.18 12.38 20.98
N GLU A 43 1.32 11.79 20.61
CA GLU A 43 2.59 12.06 21.29
C GLU A 43 3.23 13.34 20.78
N GLU A 44 3.38 14.29 21.71
CA GLU A 44 4.15 15.51 21.49
C GLU A 44 5.59 15.17 21.06
N PRO A 45 6.17 15.95 20.13
CA PRO A 45 7.56 15.80 19.79
C PRO A 45 8.45 15.98 21.02
N PRO A 46 9.53 15.20 21.17
CA PRO A 46 10.44 15.33 22.30
C PRO A 46 11.00 16.76 22.36
N ALA A 47 11.18 17.28 23.58
CA ALA A 47 11.69 18.62 23.82
C ALA A 47 13.04 18.86 23.12
N ALA A 48 13.38 20.12 22.84
CA ALA A 48 14.59 20.47 22.09
C ALA A 48 15.89 19.95 22.76
N ASN A 49 15.89 19.92 24.09
CA ASN A 49 16.94 19.40 24.97
C ASN A 49 16.87 17.89 25.23
N ALA A 50 15.92 17.16 24.62
CA ALA A 50 15.83 15.71 24.74
C ALA A 50 17.11 15.03 24.24
N THR A 51 17.43 13.91 24.86
CA THR A 51 18.59 13.09 24.51
C THR A 51 18.46 12.56 23.08
N ASP A 52 19.59 12.25 22.45
CA ASP A 52 19.58 11.70 21.09
C ASP A 52 18.84 10.36 21.02
N GLN A 53 18.87 9.57 22.10
CA GLN A 53 18.12 8.32 22.21
C GLN A 53 16.60 8.55 22.16
N GLU A 54 16.06 9.50 22.92
CA GLU A 54 14.64 9.85 22.90
C GLU A 54 14.19 10.35 21.52
N LYS A 55 15.03 11.16 20.86
CA LYS A 55 14.78 11.63 19.48
C LYS A 55 14.79 10.48 18.47
N ILE A 56 15.63 9.46 18.68
CA ILE A 56 15.66 8.23 17.86
C ILE A 56 14.37 7.43 18.03
N GLU A 57 13.97 7.20 19.28
CA GLU A 57 12.77 6.43 19.60
C GLU A 57 11.50 7.09 19.07
N TYR A 58 11.38 8.41 19.22
CA TYR A 58 10.30 9.17 18.61
C TYR A 58 10.22 8.98 17.09
N LYS A 59 11.35 9.08 16.37
CA LYS A 59 11.36 8.85 14.91
C LYS A 59 11.06 7.39 14.53
N ARG A 60 11.48 6.42 15.34
CA ARG A 60 11.13 5.01 15.13
C ARG A 60 9.62 4.81 15.26
N ARG A 61 8.99 5.42 16.27
CA ARG A 61 7.53 5.42 16.42
C ARG A 61 6.84 6.05 15.20
N GLN A 62 7.29 7.23 14.76
CA GLN A 62 6.79 7.86 13.52
C GLN A 62 6.86 6.92 12.32
N ASN A 63 8.00 6.26 12.12
CA ASN A 63 8.19 5.36 10.99
C ASN A 63 7.28 4.12 11.07
N THR A 64 7.09 3.57 12.27
CA THR A 64 6.15 2.45 12.49
C THR A 64 4.73 2.84 12.09
N LEU A 65 4.26 4.03 12.48
CA LEU A 65 2.93 4.52 12.10
C LEU A 65 2.85 4.79 10.59
N ALA A 66 3.84 5.46 10.02
CA ALA A 66 3.91 5.70 8.57
C ALA A 66 3.88 4.39 7.78
N ALA A 67 4.60 3.36 8.24
CA ALA A 67 4.59 2.03 7.63
C ALA A 67 3.22 1.36 7.76
N ARG A 68 2.56 1.47 8.92
CA ARG A 68 1.19 0.96 9.13
C ARG A 68 0.20 1.64 8.19
N ARG A 69 0.20 2.98 8.12
CA ARG A 69 -0.63 3.77 7.20
C ARG A 69 -0.36 3.39 5.75
N SER A 70 0.91 3.25 5.37
CA SER A 70 1.28 2.82 4.02
C SER A 70 0.72 1.44 3.69
N ARG A 71 0.78 0.48 4.63
CA ARG A 71 0.20 -0.85 4.45
C ARG A 71 -1.32 -0.79 4.34
N LYS A 72 -1.99 0.01 5.18
CA LYS A 72 -3.45 0.23 5.15
C LYS A 72 -3.89 0.83 3.82
N ARG A 73 -3.24 1.90 3.35
CA ARG A 73 -3.52 2.50 2.04
C ARG A 73 -3.31 1.52 0.89
N LYS A 74 -2.23 0.73 0.93
CA LYS A 74 -1.98 -0.30 -0.09
C LYS A 74 -3.09 -1.35 -0.10
N MET A 75 -3.50 -1.83 1.08
CA MET A 75 -4.62 -2.79 1.22
C MET A 75 -5.93 -2.22 0.68
N GLN A 76 -6.28 -0.98 1.05
CA GLN A 76 -7.49 -0.32 0.54
C GLN A 76 -7.44 -0.14 -0.97
N TYR A 77 -6.31 0.30 -1.52
CA TYR A 77 -6.12 0.42 -2.96
C TYR A 77 -6.29 -0.92 -3.68
N THR A 78 -5.72 -2.00 -3.16
CA THR A 78 -5.87 -3.34 -3.76
C THR A 78 -7.30 -3.84 -3.70
N ASN A 79 -8.00 -3.62 -2.59
CA ASN A 79 -9.40 -4.02 -2.44
C ASN A 79 -10.29 -3.24 -3.42
N ASN A 80 -10.16 -1.91 -3.48
CA ASN A 80 -10.90 -1.08 -4.41
C ASN A 80 -10.63 -1.50 -5.87
N LEU A 81 -9.38 -1.83 -6.20
CA LEU A 81 -9.04 -2.30 -7.54
C LEU A 81 -9.75 -3.63 -7.86
N GLN A 82 -9.73 -4.59 -6.94
CA GLN A 82 -10.43 -5.87 -7.11
C GLN A 82 -11.94 -5.66 -7.31
N GLU A 83 -12.57 -4.86 -6.46
CA GLU A 83 -14.01 -4.52 -6.58
C GLU A 83 -14.33 -3.86 -7.93
N THR A 84 -13.49 -2.95 -8.40
CA THR A 84 -13.70 -2.30 -9.71
C THR A 84 -13.59 -3.28 -10.87
N VAL A 85 -12.64 -4.21 -10.82
CA VAL A 85 -12.48 -5.25 -11.84
C VAL A 85 -13.70 -6.18 -11.84
N GLU A 86 -14.12 -6.66 -10.67
CA GLU A 86 -15.30 -7.51 -10.54
C GLU A 86 -16.56 -6.83 -11.09
N ARG A 87 -16.79 -5.57 -10.72
CA ARG A 87 -17.92 -4.78 -11.24
C ARG A 87 -17.88 -4.65 -12.76
N LEU A 88 -16.72 -4.27 -13.32
CA LEU A 88 -16.56 -4.10 -14.76
C LEU A 88 -16.72 -5.43 -15.51
N MET A 89 -16.27 -6.55 -14.94
CA MET A 89 -16.48 -7.88 -15.52
C MET A 89 -17.97 -8.24 -15.57
N ILE A 90 -18.71 -7.99 -14.49
CA ILE A 90 -20.16 -8.22 -14.46
C ILE A 90 -20.87 -7.34 -15.49
N GLU A 91 -20.55 -6.05 -15.53
CA GLU A 91 -21.13 -5.11 -16.49
C GLU A 91 -20.84 -5.55 -17.94
N LYS A 92 -19.59 -5.93 -18.24
CA LYS A 92 -19.20 -6.47 -19.55
C LYS A 92 -20.06 -7.66 -19.94
N GLU A 93 -20.24 -8.65 -19.07
CA GLU A 93 -21.03 -9.85 -19.38
C GLU A 93 -22.52 -9.54 -19.54
N VAL A 94 -23.07 -8.61 -18.75
CA VAL A 94 -24.46 -8.13 -18.91
C VAL A 94 -24.64 -7.48 -20.28
N TRP A 95 -23.74 -6.57 -20.66
CA TRP A 95 -23.82 -5.89 -21.96
C TRP A 95 -23.59 -6.83 -23.12
N LYS A 96 -22.65 -7.77 -23.00
CA LYS A 96 -22.43 -8.82 -23.99
C LYS A 96 -23.67 -9.68 -24.18
N THR A 97 -24.28 -10.14 -23.09
CA THR A 97 -25.51 -10.94 -23.14
C THR A 97 -26.63 -10.15 -23.81
N ARG A 98 -26.84 -8.88 -23.43
CA ARG A 98 -27.85 -8.00 -24.06
C ARG A 98 -27.60 -7.78 -25.55
N ALA A 99 -26.36 -7.55 -25.96
CA ALA A 99 -26.01 -7.37 -27.36
C ALA A 99 -26.28 -8.64 -28.17
N LEU A 100 -25.90 -9.81 -27.63
CA LEU A 100 -26.11 -11.10 -28.29
C LEU A 100 -27.59 -11.47 -28.40
N THR A 101 -28.40 -11.20 -27.37
CA THR A 101 -29.85 -11.45 -27.43
C THR A 101 -30.54 -10.56 -28.45
N LEU A 102 -30.19 -9.27 -28.50
CA LEU A 102 -30.71 -8.34 -29.52
C LEU A 102 -30.26 -8.73 -30.93
N ARG A 103 -29.00 -9.17 -31.09
CA ARG A 103 -28.50 -9.70 -32.36
C ARG A 103 -29.33 -10.91 -32.81
N GLN A 104 -29.55 -11.87 -31.92
CA GLN A 104 -30.35 -13.06 -32.23
C GLN A 104 -31.79 -12.69 -32.61
N LEU A 105 -32.38 -11.72 -31.91
CA LEU A 105 -33.72 -11.22 -32.22
C LEU A 105 -33.77 -10.61 -33.64
N LEU A 106 -32.83 -9.72 -33.98
CA LEU A 106 -32.74 -9.13 -35.32
C LEU A 106 -32.57 -10.18 -36.42
N GLN A 107 -31.69 -11.16 -36.20
CA GLN A 107 -31.50 -12.29 -37.11
C GLN A 107 -32.79 -13.10 -37.30
N SER A 108 -33.55 -13.34 -36.22
CA SER A 108 -34.84 -14.06 -36.29
C SER A 108 -35.90 -13.31 -37.10
N HIS A 109 -35.81 -11.99 -37.17
CA HIS A 109 -36.67 -11.13 -37.99
C HIS A 109 -36.11 -10.86 -39.40
N GLY A 110 -35.03 -11.54 -39.80
CA GLY A 110 -34.43 -11.41 -41.13
C GLY A 110 -33.65 -10.10 -41.35
N VAL A 111 -33.32 -9.39 -40.28
CA VAL A 111 -32.49 -8.16 -40.34
C VAL A 111 -31.03 -8.55 -40.23
N ALA A 112 -30.23 -8.18 -41.24
CA ALA A 112 -28.79 -8.43 -41.24
C ALA A 112 -28.12 -7.62 -40.11
N CYS A 113 -27.41 -8.31 -39.21
CA CYS A 113 -26.64 -7.69 -38.13
C CYS A 113 -25.14 -7.99 -38.37
N PRO A 114 -24.28 -6.96 -38.52
CA PRO A 114 -22.86 -7.17 -38.74
C PRO A 114 -22.17 -7.79 -37.52
N ASP A 115 -21.18 -8.64 -37.75
CA ASP A 115 -20.35 -9.19 -36.67
C ASP A 115 -19.31 -8.16 -36.20
N PHE A 116 -18.97 -8.24 -34.92
CA PHE A 116 -17.90 -7.43 -34.35
C PHE A 116 -16.57 -8.19 -34.47
N PRO A 117 -15.48 -7.54 -34.88
CA PRO A 117 -14.15 -8.14 -34.83
C PRO A 117 -13.75 -8.46 -33.38
N GLU A 118 -13.05 -9.59 -33.19
CA GLU A 118 -12.51 -10.03 -31.89
C GLU A 118 -11.49 -9.06 -31.28
#